data_AF-A0A7W0Z245-F1
#
_entry.id   AF-A0A7W0Z245-F1
#
_cell.length_a   1.000
_cell.length_b   1.000
_cell.length_c   1.000
_cell.angle_alpha   90.00
_cell.angle_beta   90.00
_cell.angle_gamma   90.00
#
_symmetry.space_group_name_H-M   'P 1'
#
loop_
_entity.id
_entity.type
_entity.pdbx_description
1 polymer ?
#
loop_
_entity_poly.entity_id
_entity_poly.type
_entity_poly.pdbx_seq_one_letter_code
_entity_poly.pdbx_strand_id
1 'polypeptide(L)' 'FGPFKRQLWDLPAETRQQIMDDLEPTFGLIMRRLGVAGSAALVDRIVQPVEVPVPVPASLRQAAAR' A
#
# COMPACT_ATOMS: atom_id res chain seq x y z
N PHE A 1 14.33 0.35 -3.77
CA PHE A 1 13.59 -0.77 -3.15
C PHE A 1 14.56 -1.94 -2.96
N GLY A 2 14.71 -2.47 -1.75
CA GLY A 2 15.55 -3.65 -1.49
C GLY A 2 14.89 -4.96 -1.96
N PRO A 3 15.63 -6.09 -2.02
CA PRO A 3 15.15 -7.36 -2.57
C PRO A 3 13.97 -7.93 -1.77
N PHE A 4 13.89 -7.64 -0.47
CA PHE A 4 12.85 -8.14 0.42
C PHE A 4 11.42 -7.86 -0.09
N LYS A 5 11.11 -6.61 -0.46
CA LYS A 5 9.75 -6.25 -0.92
C LYS A 5 9.37 -7.00 -2.19
N ARG A 6 10.34 -7.18 -3.11
CA ARG A 6 10.14 -7.97 -4.33
C ARG A 6 9.87 -9.44 -3.99
N GLN A 7 10.73 -10.05 -3.17
CA GLN A 7 10.55 -11.43 -2.73
C GLN A 7 9.18 -11.66 -2.08
N LEU A 8 8.73 -10.72 -1.24
CA LEU A 8 7.42 -10.77 -0.60
C LEU A 8 6.26 -10.63 -1.62
N TRP A 9 6.37 -9.70 -2.57
CA TRP A 9 5.35 -9.48 -3.59
C TRP A 9 5.28 -10.62 -4.61
N ASP A 10 6.41 -11.27 -4.89
CA ASP A 10 6.49 -12.37 -5.84
C ASP A 10 6.02 -13.71 -5.24
N LEU A 11 5.66 -13.76 -3.94
CA LEU A 11 5.06 -14.94 -3.33
C LEU A 11 3.72 -15.32 -3.99
N PRO A 12 3.34 -16.61 -3.98
CA PRO A 12 2.00 -17.04 -4.39
C PRO A 12 0.91 -16.28 -3.64
N ALA A 13 -0.21 -16.01 -4.33
CA ALA A 13 -1.32 -15.23 -3.74
C ALA A 13 -1.85 -15.86 -2.45
N GLU A 14 -1.96 -17.19 -2.40
CA GLU A 14 -2.37 -17.94 -1.21
C GLU A 14 -1.42 -17.72 -0.03
N THR A 15 -0.10 -17.80 -0.26
CA THR A 15 0.91 -17.54 0.77
C THR A 15 0.83 -16.10 1.27
N ARG A 16 0.64 -15.13 0.37
CA ARG A 16 0.44 -13.73 0.78
C ARG A 16 -0.82 -13.57 1.63
N GLN A 17 -1.92 -14.25 1.28
CA GLN A 17 -3.16 -14.18 2.04
C GLN A 17 -2.98 -14.73 3.46
N GLN A 18 -2.35 -15.90 3.61
CA GLN A 18 -2.08 -16.49 4.93
C GLN A 18 -1.25 -15.56 5.83
N ILE A 19 -0.20 -14.94 5.27
CA ILE A 19 0.59 -13.94 6.00
C ILE A 19 -0.27 -12.75 6.44
N MET A 20 -1.17 -12.28 5.58
CA MET A 20 -2.07 -11.16 5.91
C MET A 20 -3.05 -11.54 7.01
N ASP A 21 -3.64 -12.72 6.94
CA ASP A 21 -4.61 -13.22 7.92
C ASP A 21 -3.96 -13.32 9.32
N ASP A 22 -2.71 -13.77 9.40
CA ASP A 22 -1.95 -13.86 10.66
C ASP A 22 -1.62 -12.48 11.25
N LEU A 23 -1.32 -11.49 10.39
CA LEU A 23 -0.92 -10.16 10.82
C LEU A 23 -2.11 -9.25 11.17
N GLU A 24 -3.24 -9.40 10.49
CA GLU A 24 -4.40 -8.51 10.59
C GLU A 24 -4.91 -8.31 12.03
N PRO A 25 -5.03 -9.33 12.90
CA PRO A 25 -5.50 -9.15 14.27
C PRO A 25 -4.60 -8.22 15.09
N THR A 26 -3.28 -8.33 14.93
CA THR A 26 -2.29 -7.54 15.66
C THR A 26 -2.31 -6.09 15.20
N PHE A 27 -2.30 -5.86 13.89
CA PHE A 27 -2.42 -4.51 13.33
C PHE A 27 -3.76 -3.87 13.70
N GLY A 28 -4.86 -4.63 13.63
CA GLY A 28 -6.18 -4.17 14.06
C GLY A 28 -6.21 -3.74 15.52
N LEU A 29 -5.58 -4.50 16.42
CA LEU A 29 -5.46 -4.13 17.84
C LEU A 29 -4.70 -2.81 18.01
N ILE A 30 -3.51 -2.69 17.40
CA ILE A 30 -2.66 -1.50 17.54
C ILE A 30 -3.39 -0.26 17.00
N MET A 31 -3.96 -0.34 15.79
CA MET A 31 -4.67 0.78 15.17
C MET A 31 -5.89 1.22 16.01
N ARG A 32 -6.63 0.26 16.60
CA ARG A 32 -7.72 0.60 17.53
C ARG A 32 -7.21 1.28 18.79
N ARG A 33 -6.12 0.79 19.41
CA ARG A 33 -5.55 1.39 20.63
C ARG A 33 -4.97 2.78 20.42
N LEU A 34 -4.48 3.05 19.21
CA LEU A 34 -4.01 4.37 18.81
C LEU A 34 -5.15 5.32 18.38
N GLY A 35 -6.41 4.86 18.39
CA GLY A 35 -7.56 5.68 17.98
C GLY A 35 -7.64 5.96 16.47
N VAL A 36 -6.94 5.17 15.65
CA VAL A 36 -6.93 5.34 14.18
C VAL A 36 -8.23 4.84 13.55
N ALA A 37 -8.85 3.82 14.14
CA ALA A 37 -10.09 3.24 13.63
C ALA A 37 -11.22 4.30 13.56
N GLY A 38 -11.86 4.43 12.39
CA GLY A 38 -12.95 5.40 12.15
C GLY A 38 -12.49 6.82 11.76
N SER A 39 -11.18 7.08 11.67
CA SER A 39 -10.65 8.42 11.36
C SER A 39 -10.66 8.79 9.87
N ALA A 40 -11.05 7.88 8.96
CA ALA A 40 -11.00 8.11 7.51
C ALA A 40 -11.69 9.41 7.08
N ALA A 41 -12.95 9.62 7.49
CA ALA A 41 -13.68 10.85 7.14
C ALA A 41 -13.05 12.14 7.71
N LEU A 42 -12.33 12.03 8.83
CA LEU A 42 -11.60 13.15 9.41
C LEU A 42 -10.33 13.45 8.60
N VAL A 43 -9.61 12.41 8.16
CA VAL A 43 -8.45 12.54 7.27
C VAL A 43 -8.87 13.19 5.96
N ASP A 44 -9.93 12.71 5.31
CA ASP A 44 -10.41 13.24 4.03
C ASP A 44 -10.78 14.73 4.11
N ARG A 45 -11.31 15.17 5.25
CA ARG A 45 -11.68 16.57 5.47
C ARG A 45 -10.48 17.48 5.72
N ILE A 46 -9.45 16.98 6.40
CA ILE A 46 -8.35 17.80 6.93
C ILE A 46 -7.12 17.76 6.03
N VAL A 47 -6.79 16.58 5.49
CA VAL A 47 -5.60 16.39 4.66
C VAL A 47 -5.94 16.78 3.23
N GLN A 48 -5.26 17.81 2.72
CA GLN A 48 -5.30 18.17 1.31
C GLN A 48 -4.12 17.49 0.60
N PRO A 49 -4.33 16.44 -0.23
CA PRO A 49 -3.25 15.78 -0.92
C PRO A 49 -2.54 16.73 -1.87
N VAL A 50 -1.20 16.71 -1.86
CA VAL A 50 -0.41 17.44 -2.85
C VAL A 50 -0.15 16.52 -4.03
N GLU A 51 -0.54 16.94 -5.23
CA GLU A 51 -0.19 16.22 -6.45
C GLU A 51 1.32 16.27 -6.68
N VAL A 52 1.97 15.10 -6.65
CA VAL A 52 3.38 14.95 -6.98
C VAL A 52 3.49 14.38 -8.39
N PRO A 53 3.93 15.16 -9.40
CA PRO A 53 4.06 14.67 -10.76
C PRO A 53 5.16 13.60 -10.82
N VAL A 54 4.77 12.37 -11.11
CA VAL A 54 5.71 11.29 -11.39
C VAL A 54 5.92 11.22 -12.90
N PRO A 55 7.14 11.43 -13.42
CA PRO A 55 7.39 11.34 -14.85
C PRO A 55 7.06 9.93 -15.32
N VAL A 56 6.39 9.82 -16.47
CA VAL A 56 6.03 8.54 -17.06
C VAL A 56 7.28 7.66 -17.18
N PRO A 57 7.28 6.42 -16.71
CA PRO A 57 8.40 5.51 -16.89
C PRO A 57 8.75 5.32 -18.38
N ALA A 58 10.05 5.22 -18.70
CA ALA A 58 10.51 5.07 -20.08
C ALA A 58 9.91 3.82 -20.77
N SER A 59 9.67 2.75 -20.02
CA SER A 59 9.02 1.53 -20.51
C SER A 59 7.60 1.79 -21.04
N LEU A 60 6.83 2.64 -20.36
CA LEU A 60 5.47 2.98 -20.78
C LEU A 60 5.46 3.93 -21.98
N ARG A 61 6.40 4.89 -22.07
CA ARG A 61 6.55 5.73 -23.26
C ARG A 61 6.88 4.93 -24.52
N GLN A 62 7.72 3.91 -24.40
CA GLN A 62 8.11 3.06 -25.53
C GLN A 62 6.97 2.16 -26.01
N ALA A 63 6.12 1.68 -25.11
CA ALA A 63 4.94 0.89 -25.47
C ALA A 63 3.88 1.73 -26.20
N ALA A 64 3.70 3.00 -25.82
CA ALA A 64 2.72 3.90 -26.45
C ALA A 64 3.18 4.47 -27.81
N ALA A 65 4.46 4.34 -28.16
CA ALA A 65 5.04 4.80 -29.42
C ALA A 65 5.06 3.70 -30.52
N ARG A 66 4.48 2.53 -30.24
CA ARG A 66 4.28 1.41 -31.17
C ARG A 66 2.80 1.28 -31.48
#